data_AF-A0A7V6V4T5-F1
#
_entry.id   AF-A0A7V6V4T5-F1
#
_cell.length_a   1.000
_cell.length_b   1.000
_cell.length_c   1.000
_cell.angle_alpha   90.00
_cell.angle_beta   90.00
_cell.angle_gamma   90.00
#
_symmetry.space_group_name_H-M   'P 1'
#
loop_
_entity.id
_entity.type
_entity.pdbx_description
1 polymer ?
#
loop_
_entity_poly.entity_id
_entity_poly.type
_entity_poly.pdbx_seq_one_letter_code
_entity_poly.pdbx_strand_id
1 'polypeptide(L)'
;MENKQYAGFWIRLLASLLDGVILLVAAICIMVLTGVPMEHMMDFINVELEGYTWQQSMYVFLSLLYVILLPASTLQGTLGKAALGLKITDVNGERISVWRSLGRALSEILSTI
;
A
#
# COMPACT_ATOMS: atom_id res chain seq x y z
N MET A 1 18.52 10.80 -23.41
CA MET A 1 17.36 10.13 -22.81
C MET A 1 17.91 9.26 -21.70
N GLU A 2 17.67 9.63 -20.45
CA GLU A 2 18.09 8.83 -19.29
C GLU A 2 17.54 7.41 -19.46
N ASN A 3 18.41 6.40 -19.39
CA ASN A 3 18.03 5.00 -19.53
C ASN A 3 17.14 4.61 -18.35
N LYS A 4 15.83 4.85 -18.48
CA LYS A 4 14.83 4.38 -17.52
C LYS A 4 14.73 2.86 -17.63
N GLN A 5 15.57 2.16 -16.88
CA GLN A 5 15.46 0.72 -16.74
C GLN A 5 14.22 0.40 -15.91
N TYR A 6 13.28 -0.30 -16.54
CA TYR A 6 12.16 -0.88 -15.81
C TYR A 6 12.70 -1.89 -14.81
N ALA A 7 12.33 -1.72 -13.54
CA ALA A 7 12.64 -2.70 -12.52
C ALA A 7 12.05 -4.06 -12.92
N GLY A 8 12.90 -5.09 -12.88
CA GLY A 8 12.52 -6.46 -13.15
C GLY A 8 11.45 -6.95 -12.18
N PHE A 9 10.76 -8.03 -12.57
CA PHE A 9 9.67 -8.62 -11.80
C PHE A 9 10.05 -8.89 -10.33
N TRP A 10 11.22 -9.49 -10.09
CA TRP A 10 11.70 -9.85 -8.74
C TRP A 10 11.89 -8.66 -7.80
N ILE A 11 12.35 -7.52 -8.31
CA ILE A 11 12.55 -6.31 -7.49
C ILE A 11 11.18 -5.72 -7.11
N ARG A 12 10.20 -5.80 -8.03
CA ARG A 12 8.81 -5.41 -7.71
C ARG A 12 8.19 -6.34 -6.66
N LEU A 13 8.45 -7.64 -6.75
CA LEU A 13 7.99 -8.61 -5.76
C LEU A 13 8.57 -8.33 -4.37
N LEU A 14 9.88 -8.09 -4.29
CA LEU A 14 10.55 -7.70 -3.04
C LEU A 14 10.01 -6.38 -2.48
N ALA A 15 9.75 -5.40 -3.34
CA ALA A 15 9.14 -4.13 -2.93
C ALA A 15 7.76 -4.37 -2.29
N SER A 16 6.91 -5.19 -2.92
CA SER A 16 5.59 -5.55 -2.40
C SER A 16 5.69 -6.32 -1.08
N LEU A 17 6.69 -7.19 -0.92
CA LEU A 17 6.94 -7.90 0.34
C LEU A 17 7.30 -6.91 1.46
N LEU A 18 8.19 -5.95 1.18
CA LEU A 18 8.55 -4.89 2.13
C LEU A 18 7.35 -4.00 2.48
N ASP A 19 6.54 -3.62 1.48
CA ASP A 19 5.30 -2.88 1.72
C ASP A 19 4.34 -3.67 2.63
N GLY A 20 4.24 -4.98 2.45
CA GLY A 20 3.45 -5.86 3.33
C GLY A 20 3.96 -5.86 4.77
N VAL A 21 5.28 -5.94 4.98
CA VAL A 21 5.88 -5.85 6.33
C VAL A 21 5.63 -4.48 6.96
N ILE A 22 5.76 -3.40 6.19
CA ILE A 22 5.51 -2.03 6.68
C ILE A 22 4.06 -1.85 7.12
N LEU A 23 3.11 -2.31 6.30
CA LEU A 23 1.68 -2.25 6.64
C LEU A 23 1.34 -3.13 7.84
N LEU A 24 1.96 -4.31 7.96
CA LEU A 24 1.80 -5.18 9.13
C LEU A 24 2.27 -4.50 10.41
N VAL A 25 3.47 -3.90 10.40
CA VAL A 25 3.99 -3.15 11.54
C VAL A 25 3.08 -1.98 11.89
N ALA A 26 2.61 -1.23 10.89
CA ALA A 26 1.67 -0.12 11.10
C ALA A 26 0.36 -0.59 11.74
N ALA A 27 -0.19 -1.73 11.30
CA ALA A 27 -1.40 -2.33 11.86
C ALA A 27 -1.20 -2.72 13.34
N ILE A 28 -0.11 -3.41 13.66
CA ILE A 28 0.24 -3.79 15.03
C ILE A 28 0.38 -2.55 15.92
N CYS A 29 1.07 -1.50 15.44
CA CYS A 29 1.22 -0.25 16.17
C CYS A 29 -0.14 0.38 16.51
N ILE A 30 -1.06 0.46 15.54
CA ILE A 30 -2.42 1.00 15.75
C ILE A 30 -3.16 0.16 16.79
N MET A 31 -3.05 -1.16 16.73
CA MET A 31 -3.70 -2.08 17.66
C MET A 31 -3.21 -1.88 19.11
N VAL A 32 -1.89 -1.77 19.30
CA VAL A 32 -1.28 -1.51 20.61
C VAL A 32 -1.70 -0.15 21.15
N LEU A 33 -1.68 0.89 20.31
CA LEU A 33 -2.06 2.25 20.70
C LEU A 33 -3.54 2.37 21.08
N THR A 34 -4.41 1.56 20.48
CA THR A 34 -5.87 1.58 20.73
C THR A 34 -6.31 0.61 21.84
N GLY A 35 -5.40 -0.21 22.38
CA GLY A 35 -5.69 -1.15 23.46
C GLY A 35 -6.58 -2.33 23.06
N VAL A 36 -6.58 -2.70 21.78
CA VAL A 36 -7.38 -3.81 21.27
C VAL A 36 -6.85 -5.13 21.85
N PRO A 37 -7.71 -5.98 22.44
CA PRO A 37 -7.28 -7.24 23.02
C PRO A 37 -6.78 -8.20 21.94
N MET A 38 -5.81 -9.03 22.31
CA MET A 38 -5.08 -9.91 21.40
C MET A 38 -5.97 -10.95 20.71
N GLU A 39 -7.14 -11.25 21.28
CA GLU A 39 -8.14 -12.14 20.70
C GLU A 39 -8.64 -11.67 19.32
N HIS A 40 -8.72 -10.35 19.11
CA HIS A 40 -9.10 -9.78 17.82
C HIS A 40 -7.95 -9.69 16.81
N MET A 41 -6.71 -10.12 17.14
CA MET A 41 -5.62 -10.17 16.16
C MET A 41 -5.95 -11.09 14.99
N MET A 42 -6.58 -12.22 15.28
CA MET A 42 -6.88 -13.22 14.26
C MET A 42 -7.97 -12.74 13.30
N ASP A 43 -8.88 -11.88 13.78
CA ASP A 43 -9.95 -11.27 12.98
C ASP A 43 -9.41 -10.25 11.96
N PHE A 44 -8.23 -9.66 12.18
CA PHE A 44 -7.60 -8.80 11.17
C PHE A 44 -7.00 -9.59 9.99
N ILE A 45 -6.63 -10.85 10.24
CA ILE A 45 -6.00 -11.73 9.24
C ILE A 45 -7.07 -12.52 8.49
N ASN A 46 -8.12 -12.95 9.19
CA ASN A 46 -9.24 -13.67 8.62
C ASN A 46 -10.32 -12.66 8.20
N VAL A 47 -10.43 -12.40 6.90
CA VAL A 47 -11.55 -11.65 6.32
C VAL A 47 -12.80 -12.53 6.37
N GLU A 48 -13.39 -12.68 7.55
CA GLU A 48 -14.71 -13.30 7.69
C GLU A 48 -15.79 -12.29 7.30
N LEU A 49 -16.69 -12.70 6.40
CA LEU A 49 -17.74 -11.86 5.83
C LEU A 49 -18.82 -11.41 6.84
N GLU A 50 -18.78 -11.92 8.07
CA GLU A 50 -19.85 -11.75 9.06
C GLU A 50 -19.63 -10.58 10.03
N GLY A 51 -18.53 -9.84 9.94
CA GLY A 51 -18.33 -8.68 10.82
C GLY A 51 -17.20 -7.75 10.41
N TYR A 52 -17.48 -6.81 9.51
CA TYR A 52 -16.59 -5.67 9.31
C TYR A 52 -16.59 -4.80 10.57
N THR A 53 -15.52 -4.90 11.36
CA THR A 53 -15.31 -4.02 12.51
C THR A 53 -14.85 -2.64 12.03
N TRP A 54 -15.15 -1.58 12.78
CA TRP A 54 -14.76 -0.21 12.41
C TRP A 54 -13.23 -0.07 12.24
N GLN A 55 -12.46 -0.91 12.93
CA GLN A 55 -11.01 -0.98 12.83
C GLN A 55 -10.54 -1.55 11.50
N GLN A 56 -11.18 -2.60 10.98
CA GLN A 56 -10.86 -3.13 9.64
C GLN A 56 -11.16 -2.09 8.56
N SER A 57 -12.28 -1.36 8.67
CA SER A 57 -12.58 -0.24 7.77
C SER A 57 -11.51 0.85 7.82
N MET A 58 -11.02 1.18 9.02
CA MET A 58 -9.95 2.14 9.21
C MET A 58 -8.62 1.66 8.60
N TYR A 59 -8.29 0.38 8.73
CA TYR A 59 -7.11 -0.21 8.10
C TYR A 59 -7.18 -0.16 6.57
N VAL A 60 -8.31 -0.57 5.98
CA VAL A 60 -8.55 -0.48 4.52
C VAL A 60 -8.48 0.96 4.04
N PHE A 61 -9.04 1.90 4.81
CA PHE A 61 -8.98 3.32 4.47
C PHE A 61 -7.55 3.86 4.49
N LEU A 62 -6.76 3.52 5.52
CA LEU A 62 -5.35 3.92 5.62
C LEU A 62 -4.48 3.29 4.54
N SER A 63 -4.71 2.01 4.21
CA SER A 63 -3.99 1.33 3.14
C SER A 63 -4.31 1.93 1.77
N LEU A 64 -5.57 2.31 1.53
CA LEU A 64 -5.99 3.00 0.32
C LEU A 64 -5.34 4.40 0.22
N LEU A 65 -5.33 5.17 1.31
CA LEU A 65 -4.60 6.44 1.37
C LEU A 65 -3.11 6.25 1.12
N TYR A 66 -2.50 5.21 1.70
CA TYR A 66 -1.10 4.85 1.50
C TYR A 66 -0.80 4.60 0.02
N VAL A 67 -1.59 3.76 -0.66
CA VAL A 67 -1.37 3.39 -2.07
C VAL A 67 -1.66 4.55 -3.03
N ILE A 68 -2.52 5.51 -2.66
CA ILE A 68 -2.89 6.64 -3.52
C ILE A 68 -1.97 7.84 -3.31
N LEU A 69 -1.74 8.25 -2.06
CA LEU A 69 -1.02 9.47 -1.73
C LEU A 69 0.49 9.33 -1.90
N LEU A 70 1.10 8.21 -1.46
CA LEU A 70 2.55 8.06 -1.50
C LEU A 70 3.12 8.09 -2.92
N PRO A 71 2.52 7.41 -3.91
CA PRO A 71 2.95 7.52 -5.31
C PRO A 71 2.73 8.91 -5.93
N ALA A 72 1.73 9.66 -5.46
CA ALA A 72 1.48 11.03 -5.91
C ALA A 72 2.33 12.08 -5.17
N SER A 73 3.01 11.68 -4.09
CA SER A 73 3.89 12.53 -3.28
C SER A 73 5.30 12.65 -3.89
N THR A 74 6.18 13.38 -3.20
CA THR A 74 7.62 13.46 -3.54
C THR A 74 8.33 12.12 -3.46
N LEU A 75 7.75 11.14 -2.74
CA LEU A 75 8.29 9.79 -2.63
C LEU A 75 8.19 9.02 -3.97
N GLN A 76 7.24 9.40 -4.84
CA GLN A 76 6.99 8.78 -6.14
C GLN A 76 6.93 7.24 -6.03
N GLY A 77 6.41 6.68 -4.96
CA GLY A 77 6.46 5.24 -4.70
C GLY A 77 5.84 4.95 -3.35
N THR A 78 5.53 3.69 -3.07
CA THR A 78 5.25 3.24 -1.70
C THR A 78 6.56 3.14 -0.92
N LEU A 79 6.52 3.07 0.42
CA LEU A 79 7.74 3.03 1.23
C LEU A 79 8.63 1.81 0.89
N GLY A 80 8.05 0.63 0.63
CA GLY A 80 8.78 -0.55 0.19
C GLY A 80 9.43 -0.39 -1.19
N LYS A 81 8.75 0.29 -2.12
CA LYS A 81 9.30 0.65 -3.44
C LYS A 81 10.43 1.67 -3.30
N ALA A 82 10.24 2.72 -2.51
CA ALA A 82 11.25 3.74 -2.27
C ALA A 82 12.50 3.17 -1.56
N ALA A 83 12.32 2.22 -0.63
CA ALA A 83 13.42 1.54 0.03
C ALA A 83 14.33 0.75 -0.95
N LEU A 84 13.75 0.26 -2.06
CA LEU A 84 14.50 -0.40 -3.13
C LEU A 84 14.89 0.55 -4.27
N GLY A 85 14.75 1.87 -4.08
CA GLY A 85 15.07 2.87 -5.10
C GLY A 85 14.10 2.90 -6.29
N LEU A 86 12.94 2.26 -6.17
CA LEU A 86 11.93 2.22 -7.22
C LEU A 86 11.05 3.46 -7.18
N LYS A 87 10.76 3.99 -8.37
CA LYS A 87 9.85 5.12 -8.56
C LYS A 87 8.72 4.77 -9.53
N ILE A 88 7.52 5.14 -9.16
CA ILE A 88 6.29 5.20 -9.94
C ILE A 88 6.22 6.60 -10.55
N THR A 89 6.52 6.68 -11.83
CA THR A 89 6.52 7.93 -12.58
C THR A 89 5.63 7.82 -13.82
N ASP A 90 5.29 8.96 -14.39
CA ASP A 90 4.73 9.02 -15.73
C ASP A 90 5.78 8.62 -16.79
N VAL A 91 5.38 8.50 -18.05
CA VAL A 91 6.27 8.24 -19.20
C VAL A 91 7.43 9.25 -19.26
N ASN A 92 7.18 10.49 -18.84
CA ASN A 92 8.16 11.56 -18.78
C ASN A 92 9.08 11.49 -17.55
N GLY A 93 8.80 10.65 -16.55
CA GLY A 93 9.62 10.53 -15.33
C GLY A 93 9.16 11.46 -14.20
N GLU A 94 8.13 12.24 -14.48
CA GLU A 94 7.47 13.11 -13.53
C GLU A 94 6.60 12.33 -12.54
N ARG A 95 6.35 12.93 -11.38
CA ARG A 95 5.41 12.40 -10.40
C ARG A 95 4.02 12.22 -11.01
N ILE A 96 3.33 11.16 -10.65
CA ILE A 96 1.96 10.96 -11.08
C ILE A 96 1.00 11.86 -10.28
N SER A 97 -0.08 12.31 -10.90
CA SER A 97 -1.12 13.07 -10.19
C SER A 97 -1.93 12.16 -9.27
N VAL A 98 -2.52 12.73 -8.21
CA VAL A 98 -3.40 12.01 -7.28
C VAL A 98 -4.53 11.28 -8.01
N TRP A 99 -5.12 11.90 -9.04
CA TRP A 99 -6.17 11.30 -9.86
C TRP A 99 -5.71 10.07 -10.65
N ARG A 100 -4.49 10.08 -11.20
CA ARG A 100 -3.93 8.90 -11.88
C ARG A 100 -3.59 7.80 -10.88
N SER A 101 -3.10 8.16 -9.70
CA SER A 101 -2.83 7.21 -8.61
C SER A 101 -4.11 6.55 -8.11
N LEU A 102 -5.18 7.33 -7.96
CA LEU A 102 -6.52 6.85 -7.61
C LEU A 102 -7.08 5.92 -8.69
N GLY A 103 -6.97 6.29 -9.98
CA GLY A 103 -7.33 5.41 -11.09
C GLY A 103 -6.61 4.06 -11.04
N ARG A 104 -5.30 4.08 -10.73
CA ARG A 104 -4.50 2.86 -10.55
C ARG A 104 -5.01 1.99 -9.39
N ALA A 105 -5.30 2.59 -8.23
CA ALA A 105 -5.82 1.87 -7.08
C ALA A 105 -7.21 1.26 -7.35
N LEU A 106 -8.09 1.99 -8.04
CA LEU A 106 -9.39 1.47 -8.46
C LEU A 106 -9.26 0.31 -9.47
N SER A 107 -8.30 0.38 -10.40
CA SER A 107 -8.02 -0.74 -11.31
C SER A 107 -7.53 -1.99 -10.58
N GLU A 108 -6.70 -1.83 -9.54
CA GLU A 108 -6.26 -2.96 -8.70
C GLU A 108 -7.45 -3.60 -7.95
N ILE A 109 -8.37 -2.79 -7.41
CA ILE A 109 -9.60 -3.29 -6.76
C ILE A 109 -10.50 -4.02 -7.77
N LEU A 110 -10.77 -3.40 -8.92
CA LEU A 110 -11.60 -4.00 -9.97
C LEU A 110 -11.01 -5.29 -10.54
N SER A 111 -9.68 -5.42 -10.57
CA SER A 111 -9.02 -6.65 -11.03
C SER A 111 -9.08 -7.78 -10.01
N THR A 112 -9.41 -7.48 -8.76
CA THR A 112 -9.44 -8.46 -7.65
C THR A 112 -10.85 -8.99 -7.41
N ILE A 113 -11.89 -8.26 -7.87
CA ILE A 113 -13.30 -8.68 -7.89
C ILE A 113 -13.54 -9.59 -9.10
#